data_AF-A0AAU7V2T1-F1
#
_entry.id   AF-A0AAU7V2T1-F1
#
_cell.length_a   1.000
_cell.length_b   1.000
_cell.length_c   1.000
_cell.angle_alpha   90.00
_cell.angle_beta   90.00
_cell.angle_gamma   90.00
#
_symmetry.space_group_name_H-M   'P 1'
#
loop_
_entity.id
_entity.type
_entity.pdbx_description
1 polymer ?
#
loop_
_entity_poly.entity_id
_entity_poly.type
_entity_poly.pdbx_seq_one_letter_code
_entity_poly.pdbx_strand_id
1 'polypeptide(L)'
;MSVVTPKTVRQQLVQSAVLDKIITTGLSVDTEPVRRSLQTIRRQVNRSPLMERYLDRWDMIVRTNDIDDIRRIVETDDDTSREMRNLSPLSVLLSDDERRRVLTEFSTRLKATAQR
;
A
#
# COMPACT_ATOMS: atom_id res chain seq x y z
N MET A 1 3.04 -2.90 -21.69
CA MET A 1 3.88 -3.62 -20.71
C MET A 1 4.29 -2.64 -19.64
N SER A 2 3.79 -2.78 -18.41
CA SER A 2 4.10 -1.87 -17.31
C SER A 2 5.50 -2.19 -16.78
N VAL A 3 6.37 -1.18 -16.67
CA VAL A 3 7.75 -1.37 -16.21
C VAL A 3 7.73 -1.55 -14.70
N VAL A 4 8.12 -2.73 -14.21
CA VAL A 4 8.27 -2.98 -12.78
C VAL A 4 9.48 -2.19 -12.28
N THR A 5 9.23 -1.15 -11.48
CA THR A 5 10.29 -0.32 -10.89
C THR A 5 10.64 -0.80 -9.47
N PRO A 6 11.85 -0.48 -8.96
CA PRO A 6 12.19 -0.73 -7.55
C PRO A 6 11.18 -0.12 -6.57
N LYS A 7 10.60 1.04 -6.92
CA LYS A 7 9.54 1.68 -6.14
C LYS A 7 8.29 0.79 -6.07
N THR A 8 7.85 0.25 -7.20
CA THR A 8 6.67 -0.63 -7.30
C THR A 8 6.85 -1.88 -6.46
N VAL A 9 8.03 -2.51 -6.52
CA VAL A 9 8.36 -3.71 -5.72
C VAL A 9 8.39 -3.38 -4.22
N ARG A 10 9.00 -2.26 -3.83
CA ARG A 10 9.00 -1.82 -2.43
C ARG A 10 7.59 -1.59 -1.93
N GLN A 11 6.75 -0.91 -2.71
CA GLN A 11 5.35 -0.66 -2.34
C GLN A 11 4.58 -1.96 -2.19
N GLN A 12 4.75 -2.90 -3.12
CA GLN A 12 4.17 -4.24 -3.02
C GLN A 12 4.50 -4.90 -1.68
N LEU A 13 5.78 -4.93 -1.29
CA LEU A 13 6.22 -5.55 -0.04
C LEU A 13 5.64 -4.86 1.19
N VAL A 14 5.59 -3.52 1.19
CA VAL A 14 4.97 -2.76 2.29
C VAL A 14 3.49 -3.12 2.43
N GLN A 15 2.75 -3.15 1.33
CA GLN A 15 1.32 -3.45 1.38
C GLN A 15 1.04 -4.91 1.73
N SER A 16 1.90 -5.85 1.31
CA SER A 16 1.83 -7.24 1.76
C SER A 16 2.05 -7.38 3.27
N ALA A 17 3.03 -6.68 3.83
CA ALA A 17 3.29 -6.68 5.28
C ALA A 17 2.14 -6.04 6.08
N VAL A 18 1.55 -4.96 5.55
CA VAL A 18 0.35 -4.33 6.13
C VAL A 18 -0.81 -5.33 6.16
N LEU A 19 -1.09 -5.99 5.04
CA LEU A 19 -2.17 -6.96 4.93
C LEU A 19 -1.98 -8.13 5.90
N ASP A 20 -0.76 -8.69 5.97
CA ASP A 20 -0.41 -9.74 6.91
C ASP A 20 -0.67 -9.31 8.36
N LYS A 21 -0.26 -8.09 8.73
CA LYS A 21 -0.54 -7.54 10.05
C LYS A 21 -2.04 -7.40 10.33
N ILE A 22 -2.82 -6.89 9.37
CA ILE A 22 -4.27 -6.74 9.52
C ILE A 22 -4.92 -8.11 9.78
N ILE A 23 -4.56 -9.12 8.98
CA ILE A 23 -5.13 -10.47 9.09
C ILE A 23 -4.74 -11.13 10.41
N THR A 24 -3.47 -11.05 10.79
CA THR A 24 -2.94 -11.73 11.99
C THR A 24 -3.41 -11.10 13.30
N THR A 25 -3.60 -9.77 13.32
CA THR A 25 -3.99 -9.04 14.54
C THR A 25 -5.47 -8.69 14.60
N GLY A 26 -6.21 -8.85 13.50
CA GLY A 26 -7.60 -8.39 13.40
C GLY A 26 -7.74 -6.86 13.47
N LEU A 27 -6.68 -6.13 13.10
CA LEU A 27 -6.63 -4.67 13.24
C LEU A 27 -7.61 -3.99 12.26
N SER A 28 -8.45 -3.11 12.80
CA SER A 28 -9.29 -2.24 11.97
C SER A 28 -8.42 -1.24 11.21
N VAL A 29 -8.71 -1.06 9.92
CA VAL A 29 -8.10 -0.01 9.10
C VAL A 29 -8.77 1.34 9.28
N ASP A 30 -10.00 1.39 9.83
CA ASP A 30 -10.73 2.65 10.08
C ASP A 30 -10.22 3.37 11.34
N THR A 31 -8.98 3.83 11.28
CA THR A 31 -8.31 4.50 12.40
C THR A 31 -7.97 5.93 12.06
N GLU A 32 -7.85 6.75 13.10
CA GLU A 32 -7.49 8.16 12.93
C GLU A 32 -6.15 8.37 12.20
N PRO A 33 -5.07 7.60 12.46
CA PRO A 33 -3.84 7.69 11.69
C PRO A 33 -4.04 7.39 10.19
N VAL A 34 -4.84 6.38 9.85
CA VAL A 34 -5.13 6.01 8.45
C VAL A 34 -5.92 7.11 7.76
N ARG A 35 -6.96 7.66 8.40
CA ARG A 35 -7.74 8.79 7.86
C ARG A 35 -6.87 10.02 7.60
N ARG A 36 -5.96 10.37 8.52
CA ARG A 36 -5.00 11.47 8.33
C ARG A 36 -4.01 11.20 7.21
N SER A 37 -3.53 9.97 7.08
CA SER A 37 -2.68 9.57 5.95
C SER A 37 -3.41 9.79 4.63
N LEU A 38 -4.65 9.32 4.50
CA LEU A 38 -5.47 9.50 3.31
C LEU A 38 -5.68 10.97 2.95
N GLN A 39 -6.00 11.80 3.95
CA GLN A 39 -6.13 13.25 3.74
C GLN A 39 -4.81 13.90 3.28
N THR A 40 -3.67 13.45 3.81
CA THR A 40 -2.35 13.94 3.43
C THR A 40 -2.04 13.58 1.98
N ILE A 41 -2.27 12.33 1.58
CA ILE A 41 -2.10 11.86 0.20
C ILE A 41 -2.99 12.67 -0.74
N ARG A 42 -4.27 12.89 -0.38
CA ARG A 42 -5.22 13.70 -1.17
C ARG A 42 -4.78 15.14 -1.39
N ARG A 43 -4.01 15.73 -0.47
CA ARG A 43 -3.45 17.09 -0.63
C ARG A 43 -2.20 17.11 -1.52
N GLN A 44 -1.44 16.03 -1.57
CA GLN A 44 -0.16 15.94 -2.27
C GLN A 44 -0.29 15.46 -3.71
N VAL A 45 -1.30 14.65 -4.01
CA VAL A 45 -1.50 14.05 -5.33
C VAL A 45 -2.16 15.05 -6.28
N ASN A 46 -1.69 15.06 -7.53
CA ASN A 46 -2.28 15.88 -8.58
C ASN A 46 -3.77 15.59 -8.76
N ARG A 47 -4.57 16.65 -8.95
CA ARG A 47 -6.03 16.61 -9.07
C ARG A 47 -6.52 16.08 -10.42
N SER A 48 -5.98 14.96 -10.87
CA SER A 48 -6.52 14.22 -12.00
C SER A 48 -7.79 13.50 -11.57
N PRO A 49 -8.87 13.50 -12.38
CA PRO A 49 -10.11 12.79 -12.07
C PRO A 49 -9.90 11.29 -11.77
N LEU A 50 -8.90 10.67 -12.39
CA LEU A 50 -8.57 9.26 -12.13
C LEU A 50 -7.99 9.06 -10.73
N MET A 51 -7.12 9.97 -10.28
CA MET A 51 -6.50 9.90 -8.94
C MET A 51 -7.53 10.16 -7.84
N GLU A 52 -8.46 11.11 -8.08
CA GLU A 52 -9.56 11.36 -7.14
C GLU A 52 -10.43 10.11 -6.96
N ARG A 53 -10.75 9.38 -8.04
CA ARG A 53 -11.49 8.10 -7.96
C ARG A 53 -10.78 7.04 -7.13
N TYR A 54 -9.46 6.93 -7.24
CA TYR A 54 -8.67 5.98 -6.44
C TYR A 54 -8.65 6.37 -4.97
N LEU A 55 -8.59 7.66 -4.66
CA LEU A 55 -8.65 8.15 -3.28
C LEU A 55 -10.03 7.99 -2.66
N ASP A 56 -11.10 8.21 -3.44
CA ASP A 56 -12.48 7.96 -2.98
C ASP A 56 -12.71 6.46 -2.76
N ARG A 57 -12.12 5.60 -3.58
CA ARG A 57 -12.14 4.15 -3.33
C ARG A 57 -11.40 3.77 -2.05
N TRP A 58 -10.23 4.36 -1.78
CA TRP A 58 -9.54 4.17 -0.51
C TRP A 58 -10.35 4.66 0.69
N ASP A 59 -11.04 5.80 0.57
CA ASP A 59 -11.93 6.29 1.61
C ASP A 59 -13.04 5.27 1.93
N MET A 60 -13.68 4.72 0.88
CA MET A 60 -14.69 3.68 1.04
C MET A 60 -14.14 2.41 1.70
N ILE A 61 -12.99 1.91 1.23
CA ILE A 61 -12.33 0.71 1.80
C ILE A 61 -12.04 0.92 3.29
N VAL A 62 -11.50 2.08 3.67
CA VAL A 62 -11.18 2.40 5.06
C VAL A 62 -12.46 2.47 5.88
N ARG A 63 -13.46 3.24 5.45
CA ARG A 63 -14.72 3.43 6.20
C ARG A 63 -15.52 2.14 6.38
N THR A 64 -15.42 1.22 5.44
CA THR A 64 -16.13 -0.08 5.49
C THR A 64 -15.28 -1.21 6.08
N ASN A 65 -14.01 -0.93 6.38
CA ASN A 65 -13.04 -1.91 6.83
C ASN A 65 -12.96 -3.13 5.87
N ASP A 66 -13.00 -2.87 4.56
CA ASP A 66 -13.07 -3.90 3.51
C ASP A 66 -11.70 -4.56 3.28
N ILE A 67 -11.44 -5.62 4.03
CA ILE A 67 -10.17 -6.35 3.99
C ILE A 67 -10.02 -7.15 2.69
N ASP A 68 -11.12 -7.58 2.08
CA ASP A 68 -11.07 -8.34 0.84
C ASP A 68 -10.67 -7.45 -0.35
N ASP A 69 -11.13 -6.19 -0.39
CA ASP A 69 -10.67 -5.25 -1.42
C ASP A 69 -9.21 -4.84 -1.21
N ILE A 70 -8.75 -4.72 0.04
CA ILE A 70 -7.32 -4.53 0.34
C ILE A 70 -6.51 -5.73 -0.19
N ARG A 71 -6.94 -6.97 0.10
CA ARG A 71 -6.28 -8.18 -0.40
C ARG A 71 -6.20 -8.18 -1.93
N ARG A 72 -7.30 -7.88 -2.61
CA ARG A 72 -7.34 -7.78 -4.08
C ARG A 72 -6.34 -6.75 -4.62
N ILE A 73 -6.29 -5.56 -4.03
CA ILE A 73 -5.35 -4.51 -4.42
C ILE A 73 -3.90 -4.95 -4.20
N VAL A 74 -3.62 -5.70 -3.14
CA VAL A 74 -2.27 -6.20 -2.87
C VAL A 74 -1.89 -7.28 -3.89
N GLU A 75 -2.74 -8.27 -4.13
CA GLU A 75 -2.38 -9.47 -4.90
C GLU A 75 -2.39 -9.25 -6.42
N THR A 76 -3.17 -8.29 -6.93
CA THR A 76 -3.32 -8.10 -8.37
C THR A 76 -2.19 -7.25 -8.96
N ASP A 77 -1.58 -7.70 -10.06
CA ASP A 77 -0.51 -6.99 -10.77
C ASP A 77 -1.00 -6.30 -12.05
N ASP A 78 -2.04 -5.48 -11.92
CA ASP A 78 -2.53 -4.58 -12.97
C ASP A 78 -2.18 -3.11 -12.66
N ASP A 79 -2.28 -2.22 -13.66
CA ASP A 79 -1.91 -0.81 -13.51
C ASP A 79 -2.78 -0.08 -12.48
N THR A 80 -4.07 -0.39 -12.39
CA THR A 80 -4.96 0.19 -11.37
C THR A 80 -4.53 -0.24 -9.97
N SER A 81 -4.25 -1.52 -9.75
CA SER A 81 -3.82 -2.04 -8.45
C SER A 81 -2.44 -1.48 -8.05
N ARG A 82 -1.52 -1.28 -9.00
CA ARG A 82 -0.25 -0.60 -8.76
C ARG A 82 -0.44 0.85 -8.30
N GLU A 83 -1.30 1.61 -8.98
CA GLU A 83 -1.60 2.98 -8.58
C GLU A 83 -2.33 3.04 -7.23
N MET A 84 -3.27 2.14 -6.99
CA MET A 84 -3.92 2.02 -5.68
C MET A 84 -2.91 1.76 -4.56
N ARG A 85 -1.93 0.86 -4.76
CA ARG A 85 -0.85 0.62 -3.78
C ARG A 85 0.03 1.85 -3.56
N ASN A 86 0.31 2.62 -4.61
CA ASN A 86 1.05 3.89 -4.49
C ASN A 86 0.30 4.93 -3.64
N LEU A 87 -1.02 4.92 -3.70
CA LEU A 87 -1.92 5.83 -2.99
C LEU A 87 -2.42 5.27 -1.64
N SER A 88 -1.89 4.13 -1.20
CA SER A 88 -2.37 3.47 0.01
C SER A 88 -2.10 4.30 1.28
N PRO A 89 -3.13 4.57 2.10
CA PRO A 89 -2.97 5.24 3.39
C PRO A 89 -2.49 4.28 4.50
N LEU A 90 -2.39 2.97 4.21
CA LEU A 90 -2.25 1.94 5.25
C LEU A 90 -0.81 1.74 5.73
N SER A 91 0.18 2.34 5.07
CA SER A 91 1.59 2.24 5.50
C SER A 91 1.84 2.77 6.92
N VAL A 92 0.93 3.59 7.45
CA VAL A 92 0.94 4.09 8.85
C VAL A 92 0.69 3.01 9.89
N LEU A 93 0.14 1.86 9.49
CA LEU A 93 -0.15 0.74 10.38
C LEU A 93 1.09 -0.08 10.75
N LEU A 94 2.17 0.05 9.97
CA LEU A 94 3.45 -0.55 10.31
C LEU A 94 4.20 0.35 11.30
N SER A 95 4.73 -0.26 12.36
CA SER A 95 5.72 0.36 13.23
C SER A 95 7.03 0.59 12.46
N ASP A 96 7.90 1.43 13.02
CA ASP A 96 9.19 1.71 12.38
C ASP A 96 10.06 0.44 12.29
N ASP A 97 9.96 -0.47 13.26
CA ASP A 97 10.64 -1.77 13.21
C ASP A 97 10.10 -2.66 12.08
N GLU A 98 8.79 -2.73 11.91
CA GLU A 98 8.17 -3.50 10.83
C GLU A 98 8.54 -2.92 9.47
N ARG A 99 8.52 -1.58 9.31
CA ARG A 99 8.97 -0.91 8.09
C ARG A 99 10.45 -1.22 7.80
N ARG A 100 11.32 -1.17 8.82
CA ARG A 100 12.74 -1.51 8.66
C ARG A 100 12.91 -2.94 8.14
N ARG A 101 12.17 -3.91 8.70
CA ARG A 101 12.21 -5.31 8.22
C ARG A 101 11.83 -5.44 6.75
N VAL A 102 10.77 -4.75 6.32
CA VAL A 102 10.34 -4.73 4.90
C VAL A 102 11.44 -4.15 4.00
N LEU A 103 12.10 -3.06 4.42
CA LEU A 103 13.20 -2.46 3.66
C LEU A 103 14.44 -3.36 3.59
N THR A 104 14.74 -4.08 4.67
CA THR A 104 15.80 -5.09 4.69
C THR A 104 15.49 -6.22 3.71
N GLU A 105 14.26 -6.75 3.74
CA GLU A 105 13.83 -7.79 2.79
C GLU A 105 13.93 -7.32 1.35
N PHE A 106 13.43 -6.11 1.05
CA PHE A 106 13.52 -5.49 -0.27
C PHE A 106 14.98 -5.40 -0.75
N SER A 107 15.88 -4.92 0.11
CA SER A 107 17.31 -4.80 -0.20
C SER A 107 17.95 -6.16 -0.48
N THR A 108 17.57 -7.20 0.27
CA THR A 108 18.03 -8.58 0.04
C THR A 108 17.55 -9.11 -1.31
N ARG A 109 16.27 -8.91 -1.66
CA ARG A 109 15.72 -9.33 -2.96
C ARG A 109 16.41 -8.63 -4.13
N LEU A 110 16.67 -7.33 -4.02
CA LEU A 110 17.40 -6.58 -5.07
C LEU A 110 18.81 -7.12 -5.30
N LYS A 111 19.56 -7.42 -4.23
CA LYS A 111 20.90 -8.00 -4.34
C LYS A 111 20.87 -9.37 -5.03
N ALA A 112 19.89 -10.20 -4.72
CA ALA A 112 19.74 -11.52 -5.33
C ALA A 112 19.44 -11.45 -6.84
N THR A 113 18.69 -10.44 -7.30
CA THR A 113 18.45 -10.21 -8.73
C THR A 113 19.64 -9.61 -9.46
N ALA A 114 20.52 -8.87 -8.78
CA ALA A 114 21.71 -8.25 -9.40
C ALA A 114 22.92 -9.20 -9.53
N GLN A 115 22.88 -10.36 -8.86
CA GLN A 115 23.91 -11.40 -8.92
C GLN A 115 23.59 -12.52 -9.94
N ARG A 116 22.51 -12.37 -10.71
CA ARG A 116 22.09 -13.26 -11.80
C ARG A 116 22.33 -12.57 -13.13
#